data_AF-A0A4P8QP05-F1
#
_entry.id   AF-A0A4P8QP05-F1
#
_cell.length_a   1.000
_cell.length_b   1.000
_cell.length_c   1.000
_cell.angle_alpha   90.00
_cell.angle_beta   90.00
_cell.angle_gamma   90.00
#
_symmetry.space_group_name_H-M   'P 1'
#
loop_
_entity.id
_entity.type
_entity.pdbx_description
1 polymer ?
#
loop_
_entity_poly.entity_id
_entity_poly.type
_entity_poly.pdbx_seq_one_letter_code
_entity_poly.pdbx_strand_id
1 'polypeptide(L)'
;MSDVNYEKQAQDYYSKAPIIILGSGASAAHGMSGMWGLAQHLIKNTDVSGLSDAEMESWGLFCQMLTDGVDLEAALHRVAVSEVLTCRIINSTWSLINHEDCGIFKSGLQNSSMFPLSRLLEHMFKTSLKKINIITTNYDRLAEYACEQSRIHHYTGFTHGFFRQLAAPDELTCSRRVNIWKVHGSLDWFQSPLDDTVAISGSQEIPENYSPQIVTPGTQKYQKTHLEPFRSIINNADVAINEAGSYLCIGYGFNDEHIQPKLMAKCQRHGAPVTIITYALSESAKRLILGGKAQNYLAIERGATDDQSIVYSSLFSSAISVEKNIWSLEGYLSLIM
;
A
#
# COMPACT_ATOMS: atom_id res chain seq x y z
N MET A 1 13.32 -26.37 24.98
CA MET A 1 12.77 -25.19 24.27
C MET A 1 11.59 -25.72 23.50
N SER A 2 10.37 -25.45 23.98
CA SER A 2 9.14 -26.01 23.40
C SER A 2 9.03 -25.65 21.92
N ASP A 3 8.62 -26.62 21.09
CA ASP A 3 8.39 -26.56 19.64
C ASP A 3 7.37 -25.48 19.24
N VAL A 4 7.75 -24.22 19.44
CA VAL A 4 7.00 -23.06 18.97
C VAL A 4 7.39 -22.84 17.52
N ASN A 5 6.68 -23.51 16.62
CA ASN A 5 7.03 -23.53 15.21
C ASN A 5 6.32 -22.40 14.45
N TYR A 6 6.78 -21.16 14.65
CA TYR A 6 6.31 -20.00 13.88
C TYR A 6 6.56 -20.16 12.37
N GLU A 7 7.58 -20.93 11.97
CA GLU A 7 7.87 -21.26 10.57
C GLU A 7 6.75 -22.10 9.97
N LYS A 8 6.31 -23.14 10.68
CA LYS A 8 5.16 -23.95 10.31
C LYS A 8 3.88 -23.12 10.29
N GLN A 9 3.68 -22.23 11.25
CA GLN A 9 2.54 -21.31 11.22
C GLN A 9 2.57 -20.41 9.98
N ALA A 10 3.74 -19.87 9.62
CA ALA A 10 3.92 -19.05 8.41
C ALA A 10 3.57 -19.86 7.15
N GLN A 11 4.08 -21.09 7.04
CA GLN A 11 3.78 -22.00 5.92
C GLN A 11 2.30 -22.38 5.88
N ASP A 12 1.68 -22.69 7.02
CA ASP A 12 0.26 -23.03 7.11
C ASP A 12 -0.61 -21.85 6.66
N TYR A 13 -0.27 -20.62 7.05
CA TYR A 13 -1.01 -19.43 6.65
C TYR A 13 -0.80 -19.10 5.18
N TYR A 14 0.43 -19.29 4.67
CA TYR A 14 0.77 -19.13 3.26
C TYR A 14 0.07 -20.16 2.35
N SER A 15 -0.05 -21.41 2.79
CA SER A 15 -0.69 -22.50 2.04
C SER A 15 -2.16 -22.23 1.69
N LYS A 16 -2.80 -21.32 2.43
CA LYS A 16 -4.18 -20.87 2.21
C LYS A 16 -4.30 -19.80 1.11
N ALA A 17 -3.23 -19.57 0.34
CA ALA A 17 -3.16 -18.61 -0.75
C ALA A 17 -3.57 -17.20 -0.31
N PRO A 18 -2.75 -16.52 0.52
CA PRO A 18 -3.10 -15.23 1.06
C PRO A 18 -3.31 -14.20 -0.04
N ILE A 19 -4.27 -13.30 0.15
CA ILE A 19 -4.22 -12.02 -0.57
C ILE A 19 -3.12 -11.16 0.04
N ILE A 20 -2.49 -10.33 -0.79
CA ILE A 20 -1.38 -9.48 -0.38
C ILE A 20 -1.90 -8.08 -0.13
N ILE A 21 -1.52 -7.48 0.99
CA ILE A 21 -1.87 -6.10 1.36
C ILE A 21 -0.59 -5.31 1.52
N LEU A 22 -0.39 -4.31 0.67
CA LEU A 22 0.80 -3.47 0.67
C LEU A 22 0.46 -2.09 1.25
N GLY A 23 1.17 -1.70 2.31
CA GLY A 23 1.17 -0.33 2.79
C GLY A 23 2.47 0.40 2.48
N SER A 24 2.60 1.64 2.95
CA SER A 24 3.73 2.52 2.62
C SER A 24 5.08 1.95 3.06
N GLY A 25 5.11 1.08 4.07
CA GLY A 25 6.33 0.39 4.49
C GLY A 25 6.89 -0.57 3.42
N ALA A 26 6.04 -1.10 2.53
CA ALA A 26 6.50 -1.93 1.40
C ALA A 26 7.30 -1.07 0.40
N SER A 27 6.85 0.15 0.10
CA SER A 27 7.54 1.07 -0.79
C SER A 27 8.77 1.70 -0.14
N ALA A 28 8.71 1.97 1.17
CA ALA A 28 9.85 2.46 1.94
C ALA A 28 11.03 1.48 1.94
N ALA A 29 10.78 0.16 1.84
CA ALA A 29 11.83 -0.84 1.68
C ALA A 29 12.63 -0.70 0.37
N HIS A 30 12.10 0.03 -0.61
CA HIS A 30 12.78 0.41 -1.86
C HIS A 30 13.36 1.83 -1.82
N GLY A 31 13.40 2.46 -0.64
CA GLY A 31 13.95 3.80 -0.44
C GLY A 31 12.97 4.94 -0.73
N MET A 32 11.68 4.66 -0.95
CA MET A 32 10.67 5.71 -1.10
C MET A 32 10.41 6.44 0.23
N SER A 33 10.05 7.71 0.13
CA SER A 33 9.65 8.52 1.27
C SER A 33 8.42 7.95 1.96
N GLY A 34 8.56 7.66 3.26
CA GLY A 34 7.42 7.42 4.13
C GLY A 34 6.66 8.71 4.47
N MET A 35 5.65 8.61 5.33
CA MET A 35 4.79 9.74 5.72
C MET A 35 5.58 10.94 6.27
N TRP A 36 6.67 10.70 6.99
CA TRP A 36 7.54 11.77 7.49
C TRP A 36 8.29 12.48 6.36
N GLY A 37 8.85 11.74 5.40
CA GLY A 37 9.53 12.32 4.25
C GLY A 37 8.59 13.15 3.38
N LEU A 38 7.36 12.65 3.18
CA LEU A 38 6.30 13.38 2.49
C LEU A 38 5.93 14.68 3.23
N ALA A 39 5.76 14.65 4.55
CA ALA A 39 5.46 15.84 5.35
C ALA A 39 6.54 16.93 5.17
N GLN A 40 7.82 16.55 5.24
CA GLN A 40 8.94 17.48 5.01
C GLN A 40 8.96 18.04 3.59
N HIS A 41 8.66 17.20 2.59
CA HIS A 41 8.57 17.64 1.20
C HIS A 41 7.43 18.66 1.01
N LEU A 42 6.25 18.40 1.58
CA LEU A 42 5.09 19.28 1.46
C LEU A 42 5.38 20.67 2.04
N ILE A 43 5.96 20.76 3.25
CA ILE A 43 6.32 22.04 3.87
C ILE A 43 7.27 22.84 2.97
N LYS A 44 8.23 22.16 2.33
CA LYS A 44 9.29 22.80 1.55
C LYS A 44 8.87 23.17 0.12
N ASN A 45 8.03 22.36 -0.53
CA ASN A 45 7.82 22.43 -1.99
C ASN A 45 6.38 22.69 -2.42
N THR A 46 5.42 22.74 -1.48
CA THR A 46 4.05 23.15 -1.85
C THR A 46 4.06 24.62 -2.25
N ASP A 47 3.61 24.91 -3.46
CA ASP A 47 3.47 26.29 -3.91
C ASP A 47 2.41 27.01 -3.05
N VAL A 48 2.78 28.15 -2.48
CA VAL A 48 1.88 29.00 -1.68
C VAL A 48 1.60 30.34 -2.33
N SER A 49 2.09 30.56 -3.55
CA SER A 49 1.90 31.81 -4.28
C SER A 49 0.42 32.03 -4.62
N GLY A 50 -0.06 33.26 -4.45
CA GLY A 50 -1.45 33.62 -4.78
C GLY A 50 -2.52 32.98 -3.89
N LEU A 51 -2.16 32.37 -2.76
CA LEU A 51 -3.14 32.00 -1.72
C LEU A 51 -3.72 33.25 -1.06
N SER A 52 -5.00 33.22 -0.69
CA SER A 52 -5.63 34.25 0.13
C SER A 52 -5.07 34.24 1.57
N ASP A 53 -5.29 35.32 2.31
CA ASP A 53 -4.82 35.42 3.71
C ASP A 53 -5.34 34.28 4.59
N ALA A 54 -6.61 33.88 4.41
CA ALA A 54 -7.21 32.76 5.14
C ALA A 54 -6.59 31.40 4.77
N GLU A 55 -6.21 31.20 3.50
CA GLU A 55 -5.52 29.99 3.04
C GLU A 55 -4.07 29.94 3.53
N MET A 56 -3.38 31.09 3.56
CA MET A 56 -2.04 31.20 4.13
C MET A 56 -2.04 30.92 5.63
N GLU A 57 -3.04 31.41 6.38
CA GLU A 57 -3.19 31.10 7.81
C GLU A 57 -3.41 29.60 8.03
N SER A 58 -4.31 28.99 7.25
CA SER A 58 -4.57 27.55 7.29
C SER A 58 -3.31 26.74 6.96
N TRP A 59 -2.56 27.13 5.92
CA TRP A 59 -1.30 26.49 5.56
C TRP A 59 -0.23 26.65 6.65
N GLY A 60 -0.15 27.82 7.28
CA GLY A 60 0.75 28.09 8.40
C GLY A 60 0.46 27.18 9.59
N LEU A 61 -0.82 27.05 9.96
CA LEU A 61 -1.26 26.13 11.02
C LEU A 61 -0.90 24.68 10.67
N PHE A 62 -1.13 24.27 9.43
CA PHE A 62 -0.78 22.93 8.94
C PHE A 62 0.74 22.67 9.06
N CYS A 63 1.57 23.59 8.60
CA CYS A 63 3.04 23.48 8.71
C CYS A 63 3.51 23.43 10.17
N GLN A 64 2.91 24.24 11.04
CA GLN A 64 3.24 24.26 12.47
C GLN A 64 2.94 22.92 13.12
N MET A 65 1.76 22.34 12.84
CA MET A 65 1.37 21.03 13.37
C MET A 65 2.36 19.92 12.99
N LEU A 66 2.81 19.89 11.73
CA LEU A 66 3.82 18.93 11.28
C LEU A 66 5.17 19.15 11.98
N THR A 67 5.54 20.41 12.20
CA THR A 67 6.78 20.79 12.92
C THR A 67 6.73 20.38 14.39
N ASP A 68 5.54 20.43 15.00
CA ASP A 68 5.27 20.01 16.38
C ASP A 68 5.18 18.49 16.54
N GLY A 69 5.39 17.72 15.46
CA GLY A 69 5.42 16.26 15.48
C GLY A 69 4.05 15.60 15.35
N VAL A 70 3.02 16.34 14.96
CA VAL A 70 1.73 15.74 14.57
C VAL A 70 1.91 14.98 13.27
N ASP A 71 1.38 13.76 13.19
CA ASP A 71 1.44 12.96 11.98
C ASP A 71 0.66 13.62 10.83
N LEU A 72 1.13 13.39 9.59
CA LEU A 72 0.59 14.04 8.39
C LEU A 72 -0.91 13.79 8.21
N GLU A 73 -1.37 12.59 8.52
CA GLU A 73 -2.78 12.23 8.39
C GLU A 73 -3.63 13.00 9.42
N ALA A 74 -3.22 13.05 10.68
CA ALA A 74 -3.90 13.85 11.70
C ALA A 74 -3.87 15.35 11.39
N ALA A 75 -2.77 15.87 10.83
CA ALA A 75 -2.67 17.27 10.42
C ALA A 75 -3.67 17.62 9.30
N LEU A 76 -3.75 16.77 8.25
CA LEU A 76 -4.69 16.94 7.14
C LEU A 76 -6.17 16.76 7.55
N HIS A 77 -6.45 16.08 8.66
CA HIS A 77 -7.80 15.99 9.22
C HIS A 77 -8.19 17.19 10.08
N ARG A 78 -7.23 17.78 10.81
CA ARG A 78 -7.51 18.88 11.75
C ARG A 78 -7.55 20.24 11.09
N VAL A 79 -6.79 20.43 10.00
CA VAL A 79 -6.79 21.68 9.24
C VAL A 79 -7.68 21.52 8.02
N ALA A 80 -8.78 22.28 7.97
CA ALA A 80 -9.62 22.36 6.78
C ALA A 80 -8.85 23.11 5.68
N VAL A 81 -8.26 22.37 4.76
CA VAL A 81 -7.56 22.92 3.59
C VAL A 81 -8.57 23.26 2.49
N SER A 82 -8.37 24.40 1.81
CA SER A 82 -9.18 24.77 0.66
C SER A 82 -8.99 23.78 -0.50
N GLU A 83 -9.91 23.79 -1.48
CA GLU A 83 -9.76 22.98 -2.69
C GLU A 83 -8.47 23.33 -3.44
N VAL A 84 -8.14 24.63 -3.54
CA VAL A 84 -6.90 25.11 -4.16
C VAL A 84 -5.68 24.53 -3.45
N LEU A 85 -5.62 24.64 -2.12
CA LEU A 85 -4.49 24.11 -1.35
C LEU A 85 -4.41 22.59 -1.44
N THR A 86 -5.55 21.89 -1.48
CA THR A 86 -5.59 20.44 -1.66
C THR A 86 -5.01 20.02 -3.01
N CYS A 87 -5.36 20.71 -4.10
CA CYS A 87 -4.79 20.47 -5.42
C CYS A 87 -3.26 20.64 -5.41
N ARG A 88 -2.74 21.64 -4.69
CA ARG A 88 -1.28 21.86 -4.56
C ARG A 88 -0.60 20.77 -3.75
N ILE A 89 -1.21 20.31 -2.66
CA ILE A 89 -0.71 19.17 -1.87
C ILE A 89 -0.70 17.89 -2.72
N ILE A 90 -1.76 17.64 -3.50
CA ILE A 90 -1.83 16.49 -4.41
C ILE A 90 -0.71 16.57 -5.46
N ASN A 91 -0.52 17.72 -6.10
CA ASN A 91 0.53 17.90 -7.12
C ASN A 91 1.94 17.75 -6.54
N SER A 92 2.19 18.29 -5.35
CA SER A 92 3.48 18.16 -4.65
C SER A 92 3.72 16.70 -4.22
N THR A 93 2.69 16.03 -3.69
CA THR A 93 2.74 14.59 -3.36
C THR A 93 3.04 13.75 -4.59
N TRP A 94 2.31 13.96 -5.68
CA TRP A 94 2.51 13.25 -6.93
C TRP A 94 3.93 13.45 -7.46
N SER A 95 4.44 14.68 -7.44
CA SER A 95 5.79 15.00 -7.93
C SER A 95 6.89 14.27 -7.16
N LEU A 96 6.82 14.24 -5.82
CA LEU A 96 7.78 13.50 -4.99
C LEU A 96 7.74 12.01 -5.31
N ILE A 97 6.56 11.41 -5.21
CA ILE A 97 6.40 9.96 -5.30
C ILE A 97 6.68 9.47 -6.72
N ASN A 98 6.28 10.22 -7.76
CA ASN A 98 6.61 9.89 -9.15
C ASN A 98 8.11 9.98 -9.43
N HIS A 99 8.82 10.94 -8.85
CA HIS A 99 10.26 11.05 -8.99
C HIS A 99 10.99 9.82 -8.41
N GLU A 100 10.63 9.43 -7.19
CA GLU A 100 11.19 8.25 -6.51
C GLU A 100 10.84 6.95 -7.24
N ASP A 101 9.58 6.79 -7.65
CA ASP A 101 9.07 5.65 -8.42
C ASP A 101 9.82 5.50 -9.75
N CYS A 102 10.02 6.59 -10.50
CA CYS A 102 10.82 6.58 -11.74
C CYS A 102 12.29 6.17 -11.48
N GLY A 103 12.86 6.58 -10.34
CA GLY A 103 14.22 6.18 -9.94
C GLY A 103 14.32 4.67 -9.67
N ILE A 104 13.31 4.12 -9.00
CA ILE A 104 13.18 2.68 -8.72
C ILE A 104 13.00 1.90 -10.02
N PHE A 105 12.13 2.36 -10.92
CA PHE A 105 11.94 1.76 -12.24
C PHE A 105 13.26 1.65 -13.01
N LYS A 106 14.02 2.76 -13.10
CA LYS A 106 15.33 2.78 -13.79
C LYS A 106 16.34 1.82 -13.16
N SER A 107 16.35 1.72 -11.83
CA SER A 107 17.22 0.79 -11.10
C SER A 107 16.82 -0.67 -11.38
N GLY A 108 15.53 -0.95 -11.47
CA GLY A 108 14.97 -2.28 -11.77
C GLY A 108 15.32 -2.81 -13.16
N LEU A 109 15.58 -1.92 -14.13
CA LEU A 109 16.05 -2.31 -15.47
C LEU A 109 17.41 -3.02 -15.44
N GLN A 110 18.24 -2.73 -14.44
CA GLN A 110 19.59 -3.30 -14.32
C GLN A 110 19.65 -4.46 -13.30
N ASN A 111 18.58 -4.70 -12.55
CA ASN A 111 18.54 -5.70 -11.49
C ASN A 111 17.25 -6.53 -11.57
N SER A 112 17.34 -7.70 -12.22
CA SER A 112 16.21 -8.63 -12.41
C SER A 112 15.68 -9.26 -11.11
N SER A 113 16.37 -9.10 -9.99
CA SER A 113 15.96 -9.58 -8.66
C SER A 113 15.61 -8.44 -7.69
N MET A 114 15.38 -7.23 -8.20
CA MET A 114 15.14 -6.04 -7.38
C MET A 114 13.89 -6.15 -6.50
N PHE A 115 12.83 -6.83 -6.96
CA PHE A 115 11.55 -6.90 -6.27
C PHE A 115 11.33 -8.29 -5.66
N PRO A 116 11.42 -8.47 -4.33
CA PRO A 116 11.11 -9.74 -3.69
C PRO A 116 9.66 -10.20 -3.93
N LEU A 117 8.75 -9.24 -4.16
CA LEU A 117 7.36 -9.49 -4.55
C LEU A 117 7.26 -10.30 -5.86
N SER A 118 8.16 -10.07 -6.82
CA SER A 118 8.24 -10.85 -8.07
C SER A 118 8.37 -12.35 -7.79
N ARG A 119 9.32 -12.72 -6.90
CA ARG A 119 9.58 -14.11 -6.52
C ARG A 119 8.43 -14.74 -5.75
N LEU A 120 7.77 -13.96 -4.89
CA LEU A 120 6.56 -14.40 -4.19
C LEU A 120 5.46 -14.76 -5.20
N LEU A 121 5.18 -13.87 -6.16
CA LEU A 121 4.14 -14.07 -7.16
C LEU A 121 4.45 -15.26 -8.08
N GLU A 122 5.70 -15.42 -8.51
CA GLU A 122 6.14 -16.59 -9.27
C GLU A 122 5.91 -17.88 -8.49
N HIS A 123 6.27 -17.91 -7.21
CA HIS A 123 6.07 -19.09 -6.36
C HIS A 123 4.58 -19.38 -6.17
N MET A 124 3.75 -18.37 -5.90
CA MET A 124 2.30 -18.55 -5.78
C MET A 124 1.68 -19.11 -7.08
N PHE A 125 2.16 -18.69 -8.25
CA PHE A 125 1.71 -19.23 -9.53
C PHE A 125 2.29 -20.61 -9.87
N LYS A 126 3.17 -21.21 -9.08
CA LYS A 126 3.50 -22.65 -9.23
C LYS A 126 2.32 -23.55 -8.84
N THR A 127 1.33 -23.00 -8.14
CA THR A 127 0.10 -23.69 -7.74
C THR A 127 -0.98 -23.66 -8.85
N SER A 128 -2.18 -24.16 -8.54
CA SER A 128 -3.36 -24.11 -9.41
C SER A 128 -4.01 -22.72 -9.51
N LEU A 129 -3.53 -21.72 -8.76
CA LEU A 129 -4.04 -20.36 -8.77
C LEU A 129 -4.04 -19.77 -10.19
N LYS A 130 -5.17 -19.16 -10.55
CA LYS A 130 -5.35 -18.40 -11.79
C LYS A 130 -5.31 -16.90 -11.56
N LYS A 131 -5.66 -16.47 -10.34
CA LYS A 131 -5.71 -15.06 -9.94
C LYS A 131 -5.04 -14.91 -8.59
N ILE A 132 -4.25 -13.85 -8.44
CA ILE A 132 -3.75 -13.37 -7.15
C ILE A 132 -4.25 -11.93 -7.00
N ASN A 133 -4.71 -11.57 -5.80
CA ASN A 133 -5.15 -10.20 -5.51
C ASN A 133 -4.11 -9.52 -4.62
N ILE A 134 -3.68 -8.34 -5.05
CA ILE A 134 -2.91 -7.37 -4.28
C ILE A 134 -3.84 -6.19 -4.01
N ILE A 135 -3.92 -5.77 -2.75
CA ILE A 135 -4.61 -4.54 -2.35
C ILE A 135 -3.54 -3.59 -1.84
N THR A 136 -3.58 -2.34 -2.25
CA THR A 136 -2.61 -1.35 -1.78
C THR A 136 -3.22 0.02 -1.55
N THR A 137 -2.73 0.67 -0.50
CA THR A 137 -2.98 2.09 -0.20
C THR A 137 -1.93 3.01 -0.84
N ASN A 138 -0.96 2.45 -1.56
CA ASN A 138 0.16 3.17 -2.12
C ASN A 138 -0.15 3.66 -3.54
N TYR A 139 0.39 4.82 -3.90
CA TYR A 139 0.22 5.42 -5.22
C TYR A 139 1.21 4.88 -6.26
N ASP A 140 2.39 4.46 -5.79
CA ASP A 140 3.50 3.98 -6.61
C ASP A 140 3.16 2.69 -7.37
N ARG A 141 3.96 2.39 -8.39
CA ARG A 141 3.74 1.32 -9.36
C ARG A 141 4.62 0.10 -9.09
N LEU A 142 5.13 -0.06 -7.87
CA LEU A 142 6.09 -1.12 -7.55
C LEU A 142 5.50 -2.52 -7.67
N ALA A 143 4.20 -2.68 -7.40
CA ALA A 143 3.50 -3.97 -7.57
C ALA A 143 3.38 -4.34 -9.05
N GLU A 144 3.13 -3.36 -9.91
CA GLU A 144 3.09 -3.47 -11.36
C GLU A 144 4.49 -3.86 -11.89
N TYR A 145 5.54 -3.17 -11.43
CA TYR A 145 6.94 -3.49 -11.79
C TYR A 145 7.34 -4.90 -11.38
N ALA A 146 6.93 -5.34 -10.19
CA ALA A 146 7.17 -6.71 -9.73
C ALA A 146 6.47 -7.75 -10.62
N CYS A 147 5.24 -7.48 -11.06
CA CYS A 147 4.55 -8.35 -12.01
C CYS A 147 5.29 -8.41 -13.35
N GLU A 148 5.65 -7.25 -13.91
CA GLU A 148 6.30 -7.16 -15.23
C GLU A 148 7.69 -7.79 -15.26
N GLN A 149 8.48 -7.64 -14.19
CA GLN A 149 9.81 -8.26 -14.07
C GLN A 149 9.75 -9.79 -14.15
N SER A 150 8.67 -10.38 -13.64
CA SER A 150 8.39 -11.83 -13.71
C SER A 150 7.51 -12.25 -14.88
N ARG A 151 7.25 -11.36 -15.86
CA ARG A 151 6.39 -11.61 -17.02
C ARG A 151 4.97 -12.06 -16.64
N ILE A 152 4.47 -11.53 -15.52
CA ILE A 152 3.13 -11.79 -15.00
C ILE A 152 2.19 -10.68 -15.46
N HIS A 153 1.05 -11.05 -16.04
CA HIS A 153 0.02 -10.08 -16.38
C HIS A 153 -0.59 -9.48 -15.12
N HIS A 154 -0.77 -8.16 -15.11
CA HIS A 154 -1.47 -7.45 -14.05
C HIS A 154 -2.70 -6.70 -14.59
N TYR A 155 -3.63 -6.38 -13.70
CA TYR A 155 -4.83 -5.60 -13.96
C TYR A 155 -5.08 -4.63 -12.81
N THR A 156 -5.32 -3.35 -13.12
CA THR A 156 -5.44 -2.27 -12.13
C THR A 156 -6.79 -1.54 -12.18
N GLY A 157 -7.77 -2.05 -12.94
CA GLY A 157 -9.06 -1.35 -13.18
C GLY A 157 -9.19 -0.67 -14.53
N PHE A 158 -8.14 -0.74 -15.35
CA PHE A 158 -8.04 -0.05 -16.63
C PHE A 158 -7.59 -1.02 -17.73
N THR A 159 -7.84 -0.65 -18.99
CA THR A 159 -7.34 -1.35 -20.18
C THR A 159 -5.81 -1.41 -20.20
N HIS A 160 -5.19 -2.14 -21.13
CA HIS A 160 -3.71 -2.19 -21.26
C HIS A 160 -3.16 -1.18 -22.26
N GLY A 161 -1.91 -0.74 -22.08
CA GLY A 161 -1.20 0.15 -22.99
C GLY A 161 -0.68 1.43 -22.34
N PHE A 162 -0.34 2.42 -23.18
CA PHE A 162 0.20 3.71 -22.72
C PHE A 162 -0.89 4.67 -22.24
N PHE A 163 -2.04 4.66 -22.91
CA PHE A 163 -3.23 5.44 -22.56
C PHE A 163 -4.36 4.45 -22.30
N ARG A 164 -4.85 4.40 -21.06
CA ARG A 164 -5.74 3.36 -20.58
C ARG A 164 -7.03 3.96 -20.07
N GLN A 165 -8.14 3.30 -20.36
CA GLN A 165 -9.48 3.71 -19.95
C GLN A 165 -10.03 2.76 -18.90
N LEU A 166 -11.04 3.19 -18.15
CA LEU A 166 -11.71 2.32 -17.19
C LEU A 166 -12.25 1.07 -17.89
N ALA A 167 -12.00 -0.07 -17.28
CA ALA A 167 -12.41 -1.36 -17.80
C ALA A 167 -12.98 -2.22 -16.69
N ALA A 168 -13.77 -3.22 -17.06
CA ALA A 168 -14.19 -4.26 -16.15
C ALA A 168 -13.11 -5.35 -16.06
N PRO A 169 -13.01 -6.10 -14.93
CA PRO A 169 -11.96 -7.10 -14.75
C PRO A 169 -11.95 -8.24 -15.77
N ASP A 170 -13.01 -8.42 -16.56
CA ASP A 170 -13.17 -9.45 -17.59
C ASP A 170 -12.88 -8.95 -19.01
N GLU A 171 -12.56 -7.67 -19.20
CA GLU A 171 -12.20 -7.07 -20.51
C GLU A 171 -11.07 -7.86 -21.20
N LEU A 172 -10.05 -8.26 -20.44
CA LEU A 172 -8.95 -9.09 -20.93
C LEU A 172 -8.78 -10.35 -20.10
N THR A 173 -8.93 -11.50 -20.77
CA THR A 173 -8.77 -12.82 -20.16
C THR A 173 -7.36 -13.34 -20.35
N CYS A 174 -6.63 -13.48 -19.25
CA CYS A 174 -5.30 -14.10 -19.20
C CYS A 174 -5.37 -15.42 -18.43
N SER A 175 -4.52 -16.38 -18.77
CA SER A 175 -4.46 -17.69 -18.09
C SER A 175 -4.08 -17.58 -16.61
N ARG A 176 -3.19 -16.62 -16.29
CA ARG A 176 -2.79 -16.20 -14.95
C ARG A 176 -2.68 -14.69 -14.91
N ARG A 177 -3.20 -14.07 -13.84
CA ARG A 177 -3.20 -12.62 -13.68
C ARG A 177 -3.12 -12.20 -12.22
N VAL A 178 -2.46 -11.09 -11.95
CA VAL A 178 -2.52 -10.40 -10.67
C VAL A 178 -3.51 -9.23 -10.79
N ASN A 179 -4.50 -9.14 -9.92
CA ASN A 179 -5.29 -7.93 -9.81
C ASN A 179 -4.67 -7.04 -8.72
N ILE A 180 -4.44 -5.77 -9.02
CA ILE A 180 -3.85 -4.79 -8.12
C ILE A 180 -4.91 -3.71 -7.85
N TRP A 181 -5.49 -3.74 -6.66
CA TRP A 181 -6.55 -2.84 -6.23
C TRP A 181 -5.97 -1.66 -5.46
N LYS A 182 -5.79 -0.53 -6.15
CA LYS A 182 -5.19 0.70 -5.61
C LYS A 182 -6.26 1.62 -5.05
N VAL A 183 -6.64 1.39 -3.79
CA VAL A 183 -7.83 2.03 -3.19
C VAL A 183 -7.68 3.53 -2.97
N HIS A 184 -6.46 4.05 -3.00
CA HIS A 184 -6.16 5.48 -2.90
C HIS A 184 -5.66 6.10 -4.20
N GLY A 185 -5.84 5.40 -5.32
CA GLY A 185 -5.40 5.89 -6.61
C GLY A 185 -3.97 5.51 -6.94
N SER A 186 -3.47 6.07 -8.03
CA SER A 186 -2.19 5.69 -8.62
C SER A 186 -1.51 6.89 -9.26
N LEU A 187 -0.18 6.86 -9.32
CA LEU A 187 0.61 7.87 -10.02
C LEU A 187 0.27 8.00 -11.51
N ASP A 188 -0.25 6.94 -12.12
CA ASP A 188 -0.65 6.96 -13.51
C ASP A 188 -2.11 7.37 -13.72
N TRP A 189 -2.92 7.60 -12.68
CA TRP A 189 -4.32 8.00 -12.86
C TRP A 189 -4.48 9.52 -12.92
N PHE A 190 -5.26 9.98 -13.90
CA PHE A 190 -5.53 11.40 -14.11
C PHE A 190 -6.99 11.65 -14.47
N GLN A 191 -7.54 12.76 -13.99
CA GLN A 191 -8.74 13.36 -14.56
C GLN A 191 -8.34 14.03 -15.86
N SER A 192 -9.02 13.67 -16.95
CA SER A 192 -8.83 14.32 -18.24
C SER A 192 -9.65 15.61 -18.35
N PRO A 193 -9.34 16.48 -19.33
CA PRO A 193 -10.18 17.64 -19.68
C PRO A 193 -11.62 17.31 -20.11
N LEU A 194 -11.93 16.03 -20.36
CA LEU A 194 -13.25 15.54 -20.73
C LEU A 194 -14.06 15.01 -19.53
N ASP A 195 -13.58 15.26 -18.31
CA ASP A 195 -14.19 14.80 -17.05
C ASP A 195 -14.27 13.27 -16.90
N ASP A 196 -13.50 12.49 -17.67
CA ASP A 196 -13.24 11.07 -17.44
C ASP A 196 -11.89 10.80 -16.74
N THR A 197 -11.82 9.71 -15.98
CA THR A 197 -10.56 9.24 -15.39
C THR A 197 -9.87 8.27 -16.34
N VAL A 198 -8.62 8.56 -16.65
CA VAL A 198 -7.75 7.75 -17.51
C VAL A 198 -6.47 7.38 -16.77
N ALA A 199 -5.81 6.31 -17.21
CA ALA A 199 -4.48 5.95 -16.71
C ALA A 199 -3.40 6.09 -17.79
N ILE A 200 -2.39 6.92 -17.54
CA ILE A 200 -1.30 7.25 -18.46
C ILE A 200 0.00 6.64 -17.96
N SER A 201 0.45 5.59 -18.63
CA SER A 201 1.63 4.80 -18.24
C SER A 201 2.92 5.58 -18.50
N GLY A 202 3.81 5.64 -17.51
CA GLY A 202 5.16 6.21 -17.68
C GLY A 202 5.22 7.75 -17.75
N SER A 203 4.16 8.45 -17.34
CA SER A 203 4.17 9.91 -17.28
C SER A 203 5.24 10.42 -16.30
N GLN A 204 6.18 11.24 -16.78
CA GLN A 204 7.22 11.85 -15.94
C GLN A 204 6.75 13.16 -15.29
N GLU A 205 5.76 13.80 -15.90
CA GLU A 205 5.13 15.02 -15.45
C GLU A 205 3.61 14.89 -15.47
N ILE A 206 2.90 15.79 -14.81
CA ILE A 206 1.45 15.88 -14.89
C ILE A 206 1.11 16.49 -16.26
N PRO A 207 0.35 15.81 -17.13
CA PRO A 207 0.03 16.35 -18.44
C PRO A 207 -0.77 17.66 -18.35
N GLU A 208 -0.62 18.54 -19.34
CA GLU A 208 -1.31 19.82 -19.39
C GLU A 208 -2.84 19.64 -19.36
N ASN A 209 -3.53 20.36 -18.47
CA ASN A 209 -4.98 20.26 -18.24
C ASN A 209 -5.44 18.92 -17.64
N TYR A 210 -4.53 18.08 -17.14
CA TYR A 210 -4.87 16.88 -16.36
C TYR A 210 -4.65 17.13 -14.87
N SER A 211 -5.40 16.43 -14.01
CA SER A 211 -5.19 16.47 -12.56
C SER A 211 -4.96 15.07 -11.99
N PRO A 212 -3.95 14.85 -11.12
CA PRO A 212 -3.70 13.54 -10.53
C PRO A 212 -4.89 13.01 -9.74
N GLN A 213 -5.19 11.73 -9.93
CA GLN A 213 -6.23 11.00 -9.20
C GLN A 213 -5.61 10.12 -8.12
N ILE A 214 -5.06 10.80 -7.11
CA ILE A 214 -4.61 10.20 -5.85
C ILE A 214 -5.43 10.76 -4.69
N VAL A 215 -5.64 9.93 -3.67
CA VAL A 215 -6.38 10.27 -2.45
C VAL A 215 -5.37 10.48 -1.34
N THR A 216 -5.09 11.75 -1.05
CA THR A 216 -4.27 12.13 0.11
C THR A 216 -5.05 11.90 1.41
N PRO A 217 -4.37 11.66 2.55
CA PRO A 217 -5.05 11.61 3.84
C PRO A 217 -5.82 12.92 4.13
N GLY A 218 -6.91 12.87 4.89
CA GLY A 218 -7.69 14.05 5.28
C GLY A 218 -9.15 14.04 4.83
N THR A 219 -9.89 15.10 5.13
CA THR A 219 -11.36 15.16 5.05
C THR A 219 -11.94 15.00 3.64
N GLN A 220 -11.20 15.38 2.60
CA GLN A 220 -11.65 15.23 1.20
C GLN A 220 -11.58 13.79 0.67
N LYS A 221 -10.94 12.87 1.42
CA LYS A 221 -10.86 11.43 1.10
C LYS A 221 -12.23 10.79 0.89
N TYR A 222 -13.23 11.19 1.67
CA TYR A 222 -14.56 10.60 1.63
C TYR A 222 -15.32 10.92 0.33
N GLN A 223 -15.14 12.11 -0.24
CA GLN A 223 -15.90 12.50 -1.43
C GLN A 223 -15.37 11.80 -2.69
N LYS A 224 -14.05 11.76 -2.88
CA LYS A 224 -13.43 11.13 -4.06
C LYS A 224 -13.65 9.62 -4.11
N THR A 225 -13.64 8.95 -2.97
CA THR A 225 -13.75 7.47 -2.90
C THR A 225 -15.13 6.93 -3.26
N HIS A 226 -16.16 7.81 -3.34
CA HIS A 226 -17.49 7.48 -3.85
C HIS A 226 -17.64 7.62 -5.38
N LEU A 227 -16.66 8.21 -6.04
CA LEU A 227 -16.64 8.39 -7.50
C LEU A 227 -15.89 7.22 -8.18
N GLU A 228 -16.15 7.02 -9.47
CA GLU A 228 -15.32 6.13 -10.28
C GLU A 228 -13.95 6.78 -10.52
N PRO A 229 -12.85 5.99 -10.57
CA PRO A 229 -12.76 4.53 -10.45
C PRO A 229 -12.79 3.98 -9.02
N PHE A 230 -12.62 4.82 -8.01
CA PHE A 230 -12.37 4.40 -6.63
C PHE A 230 -13.46 3.47 -6.11
N ARG A 231 -14.72 3.78 -6.40
CA ARG A 231 -15.86 2.94 -6.01
C ARG A 231 -15.73 1.51 -6.53
N SER A 232 -15.49 1.33 -7.83
CA SER A 232 -15.34 0.00 -8.43
C SER A 232 -14.10 -0.73 -7.88
N ILE A 233 -12.99 -0.02 -7.69
CA ILE A 233 -11.76 -0.60 -7.15
C ILE A 233 -11.93 -1.07 -5.71
N ILE A 234 -12.52 -0.24 -4.85
CA ILE A 234 -12.79 -0.57 -3.45
C ILE A 234 -13.76 -1.75 -3.38
N ASN A 235 -14.81 -1.77 -4.20
CA ASN A 235 -15.75 -2.90 -4.24
C ASN A 235 -15.05 -4.22 -4.65
N ASN A 236 -14.17 -4.19 -5.65
CA ASN A 236 -13.40 -5.38 -6.03
C ASN A 236 -12.39 -5.80 -4.94
N ALA A 237 -11.76 -4.84 -4.25
CA ALA A 237 -10.91 -5.10 -3.10
C ALA A 237 -11.69 -5.78 -1.96
N ASP A 238 -12.92 -5.32 -1.69
CA ASP A 238 -13.80 -5.89 -0.68
C ASP A 238 -14.18 -7.34 -1.00
N VAL A 239 -14.52 -7.63 -2.25
CA VAL A 239 -14.79 -9.00 -2.72
C VAL A 239 -13.55 -9.86 -2.49
N ALA A 240 -12.36 -9.39 -2.88
CA ALA A 240 -11.12 -10.12 -2.67
C ALA A 240 -10.83 -10.38 -1.18
N ILE A 241 -11.07 -9.40 -0.29
CA ILE A 241 -10.95 -9.56 1.17
C ILE A 241 -11.91 -10.62 1.67
N ASN A 242 -13.16 -10.60 1.22
CA ASN A 242 -14.19 -11.55 1.66
C ASN A 242 -13.91 -12.98 1.19
N GLU A 243 -13.32 -13.16 0.00
CA GLU A 243 -12.99 -14.48 -0.55
C GLU A 243 -11.66 -15.06 -0.03
N ALA A 244 -10.75 -14.23 0.48
CA ALA A 244 -9.40 -14.64 0.88
C ALA A 244 -9.33 -15.79 1.92
N GLY A 245 -8.48 -16.80 1.71
CA GLY A 245 -8.24 -17.84 2.72
C GLY A 245 -7.38 -17.37 3.90
N SER A 246 -6.51 -16.39 3.65
CA SER A 246 -5.62 -15.75 4.61
C SER A 246 -5.14 -14.39 4.08
N TYR A 247 -4.39 -13.64 4.89
CA TYR A 247 -3.86 -12.32 4.54
C TYR A 247 -2.35 -12.26 4.77
N LEU A 248 -1.62 -11.62 3.85
CA LEU A 248 -0.22 -11.23 4.02
C LEU A 248 -0.10 -9.71 3.92
N CYS A 249 0.08 -9.06 5.06
CA CYS A 249 0.26 -7.62 5.17
C CYS A 249 1.76 -7.27 5.17
N ILE A 250 2.20 -6.47 4.22
CA ILE A 250 3.61 -6.07 4.03
C ILE A 250 3.70 -4.55 4.21
N GLY A 251 4.37 -4.13 5.28
CA GLY A 251 4.53 -2.71 5.60
C GLY A 251 3.21 -1.94 5.76
N TYR A 252 2.12 -2.63 6.10
CA TYR A 252 0.80 -2.06 6.26
C TYR A 252 0.56 -1.59 7.70
N GLY A 253 0.26 -0.30 7.86
CA GLY A 253 0.15 0.37 9.16
C GLY A 253 -1.18 0.20 9.88
N PHE A 254 -2.19 -0.46 9.30
CA PHE A 254 -3.53 -0.59 9.91
C PHE A 254 -4.11 0.74 10.39
N ASN A 255 -4.13 1.74 9.52
CA ASN A 255 -4.82 3.02 9.75
C ASN A 255 -5.84 3.33 8.64
N ASP A 256 -6.01 2.46 7.64
CA ASP A 256 -6.87 2.74 6.50
C ASP A 256 -8.32 2.33 6.72
N GLU A 257 -9.24 3.27 6.54
CA GLU A 257 -10.67 3.08 6.77
C GLU A 257 -11.38 2.21 5.72
N HIS A 258 -10.83 2.04 4.51
CA HIS A 258 -11.45 1.23 3.47
C HIS A 258 -11.10 -0.25 3.62
N ILE A 259 -9.86 -0.57 3.98
CA ILE A 259 -9.34 -1.94 4.07
C ILE A 259 -9.44 -2.53 5.48
N GLN A 260 -9.01 -1.78 6.50
CA GLN A 260 -8.84 -2.29 7.86
C GLN A 260 -10.12 -2.87 8.47
N PRO A 261 -11.29 -2.22 8.43
CA PRO A 261 -12.46 -2.72 9.15
C PRO A 261 -12.92 -4.09 8.65
N LYS A 262 -12.89 -4.32 7.33
CA LYS A 262 -13.32 -5.57 6.71
C LYS A 262 -12.32 -6.71 6.95
N LEU A 263 -11.03 -6.43 6.79
CA LEU A 263 -9.98 -7.38 7.15
C LEU A 263 -10.12 -7.82 8.61
N MET A 264 -10.21 -6.86 9.53
CA MET A 264 -10.31 -7.15 10.96
C MET A 264 -11.59 -7.90 11.32
N ALA A 265 -12.72 -7.56 10.70
CA ALA A 265 -13.96 -8.29 10.90
C ALA A 265 -13.80 -9.77 10.52
N LYS A 266 -13.10 -10.09 9.43
CA LYS A 266 -12.86 -11.48 9.03
C LYS A 266 -11.90 -12.20 9.98
N CYS A 267 -10.82 -11.55 10.39
CA CYS A 267 -9.88 -12.11 11.37
C CYS A 267 -10.55 -12.40 12.72
N GLN A 268 -11.49 -11.55 13.15
CA GLN A 268 -12.16 -11.68 14.44
C GLN A 268 -13.35 -12.65 14.42
N ARG A 269 -14.19 -12.61 13.37
CA ARG A 269 -15.45 -13.39 13.30
C ARG A 269 -15.26 -14.77 12.68
N HIS A 270 -14.39 -14.88 11.68
CA HIS A 270 -14.19 -16.10 10.91
C HIS A 270 -12.82 -16.75 11.19
N GLY A 271 -12.01 -16.16 12.08
CA GLY A 271 -10.68 -16.67 12.40
C GLY A 271 -9.75 -16.71 11.19
N ALA A 272 -9.96 -15.84 10.19
CA ALA A 272 -9.09 -15.79 9.03
C ALA A 272 -7.64 -15.47 9.46
N PRO A 273 -6.64 -16.28 9.07
CA PRO A 273 -5.25 -16.03 9.44
C PRO A 273 -4.70 -14.76 8.82
N VAL A 274 -3.94 -14.00 9.60
CA VAL A 274 -3.21 -12.82 9.11
C VAL A 274 -1.73 -12.91 9.46
N THR A 275 -0.88 -12.78 8.44
CA THR A 275 0.57 -12.59 8.61
C THR A 275 0.90 -11.12 8.37
N ILE A 276 1.74 -10.53 9.22
CA ILE A 276 2.22 -9.15 9.10
C ILE A 276 3.73 -9.16 9.14
N ILE A 277 4.35 -8.55 8.14
CA ILE A 277 5.79 -8.30 8.09
C ILE A 277 6.02 -6.80 7.88
N THR A 278 6.82 -6.19 8.74
CA THR A 278 7.03 -4.73 8.72
C THR A 278 8.34 -4.34 9.39
N TYR A 279 8.83 -3.13 9.11
CA TYR A 279 9.96 -2.56 9.85
C TYR A 279 9.61 -2.37 11.33
N ALA A 280 8.45 -1.77 11.60
CA ALA A 280 7.91 -1.59 12.95
C ALA A 280 6.39 -1.74 12.92
N LEU A 281 5.81 -2.40 13.93
CA LEU A 281 4.37 -2.44 14.11
C LEU A 281 3.89 -1.07 14.59
N SER A 282 2.89 -0.52 13.90
CA SER A 282 2.21 0.68 14.35
C SER A 282 1.42 0.41 15.63
N GLU A 283 1.13 1.45 16.41
CA GLU A 283 0.28 1.33 17.59
C GLU A 283 -1.13 0.83 17.24
N SER A 284 -1.65 1.19 16.07
CA SER A 284 -2.92 0.65 15.60
C SER A 284 -2.84 -0.85 15.29
N ALA A 285 -1.77 -1.31 14.64
CA ALA A 285 -1.54 -2.73 14.38
C ALA A 285 -1.41 -3.51 15.69
N LYS A 286 -0.61 -3.03 16.66
CA LYS A 286 -0.49 -3.64 17.99
C LYS A 286 -1.85 -3.75 18.68
N ARG A 287 -2.62 -2.66 18.71
CA ARG A 287 -3.96 -2.62 19.32
C ARG A 287 -4.95 -3.57 18.65
N LEU A 288 -4.95 -3.66 17.32
CA LEU A 288 -5.93 -4.45 16.56
C LEU A 288 -5.58 -5.93 16.47
N ILE A 289 -4.29 -6.26 16.46
CA ILE A 289 -3.78 -7.61 16.22
C ILE A 289 -3.38 -8.28 17.53
N LEU A 290 -2.54 -7.63 18.33
CA LEU A 290 -2.03 -8.20 19.59
C LEU A 290 -2.99 -7.96 20.76
N GLY A 291 -3.52 -6.74 20.85
CA GLY A 291 -4.54 -6.36 21.83
C GLY A 291 -5.97 -6.66 21.39
N GLY A 292 -6.17 -6.98 20.11
CA GLY A 292 -7.48 -7.21 19.52
C GLY A 292 -7.84 -8.68 19.47
N LYS A 293 -9.13 -8.96 19.20
CA LYS A 293 -9.67 -10.34 19.15
C LYS A 293 -9.27 -11.10 17.86
N ALA A 294 -8.15 -10.76 17.22
CA ALA A 294 -7.67 -11.51 16.06
C ALA A 294 -7.28 -12.92 16.52
N GLN A 295 -7.98 -13.94 16.04
CA GLN A 295 -7.83 -15.29 16.59
C GLN A 295 -6.56 -15.99 16.09
N ASN A 296 -6.14 -15.68 14.85
CA ASN A 296 -5.05 -16.34 14.15
C ASN A 296 -4.13 -15.28 13.53
N TYR A 297 -3.00 -15.02 14.16
CA TYR A 297 -2.05 -14.02 13.68
C TYR A 297 -0.59 -14.48 13.82
N LEU A 298 0.23 -13.97 12.92
CA LEU A 298 1.69 -13.99 12.97
C LEU A 298 2.19 -12.60 12.59
N ALA A 299 2.74 -11.84 13.52
CA ALA A 299 3.29 -10.51 13.26
C ALA A 299 4.79 -10.51 13.50
N ILE A 300 5.55 -9.95 12.56
CA ILE A 300 7.00 -9.94 12.58
C ILE A 300 7.46 -8.51 12.31
N GLU A 301 8.21 -7.94 13.26
CA GLU A 301 8.85 -6.64 13.10
C GLU A 301 10.37 -6.73 13.26
N ARG A 302 11.08 -5.69 12.84
CA ARG A 302 12.53 -5.60 13.02
C ARG A 302 12.87 -5.53 14.52
N GLY A 303 13.90 -6.27 14.91
CA GLY A 303 14.51 -6.17 16.23
C GLY A 303 15.43 -4.96 16.36
N ALA A 304 16.46 -5.09 17.19
CA ALA A 304 17.46 -4.04 17.37
C ALA A 304 18.27 -3.80 16.09
N THR A 305 18.53 -4.86 15.31
CA THR A 305 19.31 -4.83 14.06
C THR A 305 18.47 -5.36 12.89
N ASP A 306 18.94 -5.14 11.66
CA ASP A 306 18.28 -5.65 10.45
C ASP A 306 18.31 -7.18 10.38
N ASP A 307 19.30 -7.80 11.04
CA ASP A 307 19.45 -9.25 11.14
C ASP A 307 18.71 -9.86 12.33
N GLN A 308 17.93 -9.06 13.06
CA GLN A 308 17.11 -9.52 14.18
C GLN A 308 15.62 -9.25 13.88
N SER A 309 14.76 -10.19 14.24
CA SER A 309 13.30 -10.04 14.14
C SER A 309 12.62 -10.34 15.46
N ILE A 310 11.54 -9.63 15.75
CA ILE A 310 10.66 -9.89 16.87
C ILE A 310 9.37 -10.51 16.33
N VAL A 311 9.05 -11.73 16.77
CA VAL A 311 7.89 -12.49 16.31
C VAL A 311 6.83 -12.54 17.41
N TYR A 312 5.63 -12.13 17.05
CA TYR A 312 4.40 -12.26 17.84
C TYR A 312 3.48 -13.26 17.15
N SER A 313 2.84 -14.13 17.91
CA SER A 313 1.95 -15.16 17.36
C SER A 313 0.76 -15.40 18.27
N SER A 314 -0.35 -15.83 17.68
CA SER A 314 -1.50 -16.36 18.44
C SER A 314 -1.23 -17.74 19.08
N LEU A 315 -0.11 -18.41 18.76
CA LEU A 315 0.24 -19.73 19.29
C LEU A 315 1.04 -19.69 20.60
N PHE A 316 1.55 -18.52 20.99
CA PHE A 316 2.37 -18.36 22.18
C PHE A 316 2.21 -16.96 22.79
N SER A 317 2.36 -16.86 24.11
CA SER A 317 1.99 -15.67 24.87
C SER A 317 3.01 -14.53 24.82
N SER A 318 4.29 -14.82 24.59
CA SER A 318 5.38 -13.85 24.69
C SER A 318 6.11 -13.73 23.36
N ALA A 319 6.40 -12.51 22.94
CA ALA A 319 7.19 -12.28 21.73
C ALA A 319 8.56 -12.98 21.83
N ILE A 320 9.02 -13.53 20.71
CA ILE A 320 10.32 -14.20 20.62
C ILE A 320 11.26 -13.35 19.75
N SER A 321 12.52 -13.25 20.15
CA SER A 321 13.58 -12.67 19.33
C SER A 321 14.22 -13.77 18.48
N VAL A 322 14.42 -13.48 17.20
CA VAL A 322 15.03 -14.39 16.23
C VAL A 322 16.19 -13.66 15.57
N GLU A 323 17.40 -14.21 15.65
CA GLU A 323 18.62 -13.67 14.99
C GLU A 323 18.65 -14.01 13.49
N LYS A 324 17.59 -13.58 12.79
CA LYS A 324 17.46 -13.65 11.34
C LYS A 324 16.61 -12.49 10.84
N ASN A 325 16.91 -11.98 9.66
CA ASN A 325 15.99 -11.10 8.93
C ASN A 325 14.81 -11.93 8.40
N ILE A 326 13.67 -11.86 9.08
CA ILE A 326 12.37 -12.45 8.64
C ILE A 326 11.23 -11.43 8.70
N TRP A 327 11.53 -10.20 9.10
CA TRP A 327 10.61 -9.06 9.11
C TRP A 327 10.51 -8.35 7.74
N SER A 328 11.52 -8.50 6.87
CA SER A 328 11.45 -8.02 5.49
C SER A 328 10.78 -9.05 4.58
N LEU A 329 10.27 -8.62 3.43
CA LEU A 329 9.72 -9.57 2.45
C LEU A 329 10.79 -10.56 1.97
N GLU A 330 11.98 -10.07 1.62
CA GLU A 330 13.13 -10.91 1.21
C GLU A 330 13.40 -12.01 2.24
N GLY A 331 13.50 -11.64 3.51
CA GLY A 331 13.75 -12.54 4.62
C GLY A 331 12.60 -13.52 4.87
N TYR A 332 11.37 -13.02 4.86
CA TYR A 332 10.17 -13.82 5.07
C TYR A 332 10.00 -14.92 4.02
N LEU A 333 10.40 -14.69 2.76
CA LEU A 333 10.34 -15.72 1.72
C LEU A 333 11.14 -16.97 2.09
N SER A 334 12.23 -16.84 2.86
CA SER A 334 12.99 -18.00 3.34
C SER A 334 12.26 -18.88 4.36
N LEU A 335 11.11 -18.44 4.89
CA LEU A 335 10.26 -19.24 5.77
C LEU A 335 9.23 -20.06 5.00
N ILE A 336 8.81 -19.59 3.83
CA ILE A 336 7.63 -20.10 3.11
C ILE A 336 7.93 -20.71 1.75
N MET A 337 9.15 -20.59 1.24
CA MET A 337 9.55 -21.06 -0.10
C MET A 337 10.63 -22.13 -0.10
#